data_AF-A0A2V2MTD4-F1
#
_entry.id   AF-A0A2V2MTD4-F1
#
_cell.length_a   1.000
_cell.length_b   1.000
_cell.length_c   1.000
_cell.angle_alpha   90.00
_cell.angle_beta   90.00
_cell.angle_gamma   90.00
#
_symmetry.space_group_name_H-M   'P 1'
#
loop_
_entity.id
_entity.type
_entity.pdbx_description
1 polymer ?
#
loop_
_entity_poly.entity_id
_entity_poly.type
_entity_poly.pdbx_seq_one_letter_code
_entity_poly.pdbx_strand_id
1 'polypeptide(L)'
;MTWEVISGVFGCTTVVNAVIALMMVRRYLALATSSMEFASLIVSSIEENEDGTISVNPLVLAATSMDHLSQLSGMLRWIRL
;
A
#
# COMPACT_ATOMS: atom_id res chain seq x y z
N MET A 1 22.58 -39.36 -7.01
CA MET A 1 22.45 -38.96 -5.60
C MET A 1 22.78 -37.49 -5.35
N THR A 2 23.95 -36.95 -5.76
CA THR A 2 24.28 -35.52 -5.55
C THR A 2 23.45 -34.55 -6.41
N TRP A 3 23.10 -34.93 -7.65
CA TRP A 3 22.32 -34.09 -8.57
C TRP A 3 20.86 -33.88 -8.15
N GLU A 4 20.22 -34.89 -7.58
CA GLU A 4 18.83 -34.81 -7.08
C GLU A 4 18.72 -33.87 -5.87
N VAL A 5 19.67 -33.94 -4.95
CA VAL A 5 19.72 -33.05 -3.77
C VAL A 5 19.90 -31.60 -4.21
N ILE A 6 20.77 -31.34 -5.19
CA ILE A 6 20.97 -29.99 -5.74
C ILE A 6 19.68 -29.50 -6.42
N SER A 7 19.05 -30.33 -7.26
CA SER A 7 17.80 -29.96 -7.94
C SER A 7 16.64 -29.68 -6.97
N GLY A 8 16.53 -30.46 -5.89
CA GLY A 8 15.51 -30.27 -4.86
C GLY A 8 15.72 -28.99 -4.05
N VAL A 9 16.98 -28.65 -3.74
CA VAL A 9 17.32 -27.41 -3.03
C VAL A 9 17.05 -26.18 -3.92
N PHE A 10 17.43 -26.21 -5.21
CA PHE A 10 17.12 -25.12 -6.14
C PHE A 10 15.62 -24.99 -6.45
N GLY A 11 14.86 -26.09 -6.45
CA GLY A 11 13.40 -26.08 -6.56
C GLY A 11 12.75 -25.43 -5.34
N CYS A 12 13.20 -25.74 -4.13
CA CYS A 12 12.67 -25.13 -2.92
C CYS A 12 12.95 -23.62 -2.84
N THR A 13 14.15 -23.17 -3.20
CA THR A 13 14.50 -21.74 -3.17
C THR A 13 13.72 -20.92 -4.19
N THR A 14 13.47 -21.47 -5.39
CA THR A 14 12.65 -20.81 -6.42
C THR A 14 11.19 -20.69 -6.00
N VAL A 15 10.61 -21.72 -5.37
CA VAL A 15 9.24 -21.65 -4.83
C VAL A 15 9.14 -20.61 -3.72
N VAL A 16 10.09 -20.58 -2.78
CA VAL A 16 10.11 -19.58 -1.70
C VAL A 16 10.21 -18.17 -2.26
N ASN A 17 11.10 -17.93 -3.23
CA ASN A 17 11.23 -16.62 -3.88
C ASN A 17 9.96 -16.22 -4.64
N ALA A 18 9.30 -17.16 -5.32
CA ALA A 18 8.03 -16.89 -6.00
C ALA A 18 6.93 -16.50 -5.02
N VAL A 19 6.85 -17.16 -3.86
CA VAL A 19 5.89 -16.83 -2.80
C VAL A 19 6.17 -15.44 -2.23
N ILE A 20 7.43 -15.12 -1.94
CA ILE A 20 7.84 -13.79 -1.44
C ILE A 20 7.47 -12.70 -2.46
N ALA A 21 7.77 -12.92 -3.74
CA ALA A 21 7.43 -11.98 -4.81
C ALA A 21 5.91 -11.76 -4.91
N LEU A 22 5.10 -12.82 -4.83
CA LEU A 22 3.64 -12.73 -4.81
C LEU A 22 3.12 -11.95 -3.60
N MET A 23 3.70 -12.17 -2.41
CA MET A 23 3.35 -11.43 -1.20
C MET A 23 3.70 -9.94 -1.34
N MET A 24 4.87 -9.61 -1.88
CA MET A 24 5.27 -8.23 -2.16
C MET A 24 4.29 -7.55 -3.13
N VAL A 25 3.97 -8.19 -4.26
CA VAL A 25 3.02 -7.63 -5.25
C VAL A 25 1.67 -7.33 -4.61
N ARG A 26 1.13 -8.26 -3.82
CA ARG A 26 -0.14 -8.03 -3.09
C ARG A 26 -0.07 -6.84 -2.13
N ARG A 27 1.09 -6.57 -1.53
CA ARG A 27 1.27 -5.42 -0.63
C ARG A 27 1.45 -4.11 -1.37
N TYR A 28 2.16 -4.10 -2.49
CA TYR A 28 2.22 -2.93 -3.36
C TYR A 28 0.83 -2.53 -3.87
N LEU A 29 0.03 -3.51 -4.28
CA LEU A 29 -1.36 -3.26 -4.70
C LEU A 29 -2.19 -2.66 -3.54
N ALA A 30 -2.10 -3.23 -2.34
CA ALA A 30 -2.80 -2.68 -1.18
C ALA A 30 -2.36 -1.24 -0.85
N LEU A 31 -1.07 -0.93 -0.99
CA LEU A 31 -0.53 0.40 -0.74
C LEU A 31 -1.04 1.41 -1.79
N ALA A 32 -1.10 1.00 -3.05
CA ALA A 32 -1.65 1.80 -4.13
C ALA A 32 -3.15 2.08 -3.92
N THR A 33 -3.93 1.06 -3.53
CA THR A 33 -5.36 1.22 -3.22
C THR A 33 -5.59 2.21 -2.08
N SER A 34 -4.88 2.06 -0.95
CA SER A 34 -4.99 2.99 0.18
C SER A 34 -4.59 4.42 -0.21
N SER A 35 -3.59 4.58 -1.08
CA SER A 35 -3.19 5.90 -1.59
C SER A 35 -4.26 6.53 -2.49
N MET A 36 -4.94 5.74 -3.33
CA MET A 36 -6.07 6.20 -4.15
C MET A 36 -7.28 6.59 -3.29
N GLU A 37 -7.60 5.81 -2.26
CA GLU A 37 -8.69 6.13 -1.31
C GLU A 37 -8.42 7.46 -0.61
N PHE A 38 -7.18 7.70 -0.17
CA PHE A 38 -6.80 8.98 0.42
C PHE A 38 -6.91 10.14 -0.56
N ALA A 39 -6.43 9.98 -1.80
CA ALA A 39 -6.59 10.99 -2.84
C ALA A 39 -8.07 11.31 -3.09
N SER A 40 -8.93 10.29 -3.11
CA SER A 40 -10.38 10.46 -3.25
C SER A 40 -10.98 11.22 -2.06
N LEU A 41 -10.53 10.94 -0.84
CA LEU A 41 -10.98 11.65 0.37
C LEU A 41 -10.58 13.13 0.33
N ILE A 42 -9.34 13.42 -0.07
CA ILE A 42 -8.89 14.81 -0.27
C ILE A 42 -9.78 15.51 -1.28
N VAL A 43 -10.01 14.92 -2.46
CA VAL A 43 -10.86 15.51 -3.49
C VAL A 43 -12.29 15.73 -2.97
N SER A 44 -12.84 14.78 -2.22
CA SER A 44 -14.19 14.92 -1.63
C SER A 44 -14.28 15.96 -0.51
N SER A 45 -13.16 16.29 0.13
CA SER A 45 -13.10 17.31 1.18
C SER A 45 -13.01 18.74 0.65
N ILE A 46 -12.83 18.87 -0.67
CA ILE A 46 -12.82 20.12 -1.43
C ILE A 46 -14.23 20.29 -1.99
N GLU A 47 -15.03 21.11 -1.33
CA GLU A 47 -16.33 21.54 -1.86
C GLU A 47 -16.10 22.76 -2.74
N GLU A 48 -16.37 22.60 -4.04
CA GLU A 48 -16.40 23.72 -4.98
C GLU A 48 -17.81 24.31 -4.94
N ASN A 49 -17.95 25.49 -4.33
CA ASN A 49 -19.23 26.20 -4.31
C ASN A 49 -19.53 26.77 -5.70
N GLU A 50 -20.81 26.94 -6.02
CA GLU A 50 -21.30 27.47 -7.30
C GLU A 50 -20.71 28.85 -7.67
N ASP A 51 -20.20 29.59 -6.68
CA ASP A 51 -19.52 30.88 -6.83
C ASP A 51 -18.04 30.77 -7.26
N GLY A 52 -17.54 29.55 -7.50
CA GLY A 52 -16.13 29.28 -7.80
C GLY A 52 -15.20 29.39 -6.57
N THR A 53 -15.76 29.44 -5.37
CA THR A 53 -15.00 29.44 -4.11
C THR A 53 -14.76 28.02 -3.63
N ILE A 54 -13.54 27.75 -3.18
CA ILE A 54 -13.14 26.44 -2.68
C ILE A 54 -13.29 26.45 -1.15
N SER A 55 -14.19 25.62 -0.64
CA SER A 55 -14.35 25.36 0.79
C SER A 55 -13.68 24.03 1.11
N VAL A 56 -12.64 24.06 1.94
CA VAL A 56 -11.97 22.84 2.44
C VAL A 56 -12.32 22.69 3.90
N ASN A 57 -12.71 21.49 4.32
CA ASN A 57 -12.88 21.19 5.74
C ASN A 57 -11.52 20.72 6.34
N PRO A 58 -10.75 21.61 7.01
CA PRO A 58 -9.40 21.29 7.46
C PRO A 58 -9.37 20.24 8.57
N LEU A 59 -10.45 20.11 9.34
CA LEU A 59 -10.53 19.16 10.45
C LEU A 59 -10.67 17.72 9.92
N VAL A 60 -11.55 17.52 8.92
CA VAL A 60 -11.72 16.23 8.25
C VAL A 60 -10.46 15.85 7.47
N LEU A 61 -9.83 16.83 6.82
CA LEU A 61 -8.59 16.62 6.08
C LEU A 61 -7.43 16.22 7.01
N ALA A 62 -7.29 16.89 8.17
CA ALA A 62 -6.26 16.56 9.15
C ALA A 62 -6.48 15.17 9.78
N ALA A 63 -7.72 14.85 10.15
CA ALA A 63 -8.07 13.54 10.73
C ALA A 63 -7.79 12.39 9.75
N THR A 64 -8.22 12.52 8.49
CA THR A 64 -7.98 11.50 7.45
C THR A 64 -6.50 11.38 7.08
N SER A 65 -5.76 12.50 7.07
CA SER A 65 -4.31 12.48 6.84
C SER A 65 -3.55 11.76 7.95
N MET A 66 -3.90 11.98 9.22
CA MET A 66 -3.25 11.29 10.34
C MET A 66 -3.52 9.79 10.34
N ASP A 67 -4.75 9.38 10.02
CA ASP A 67 -5.11 7.96 9.92
C ASP A 67 -4.40 7.28 8.75
N HIS A 68 -4.34 7.95 7.59
CA HIS A 68 -3.60 7.45 6.42
C HIS A 68 -2.11 7.31 6.69
N LEU A 69 -1.47 8.29 7.32
CA LEU A 69 -0.05 8.23 7.70
C LEU A 69 0.23 7.08 8.67
N SER A 70 -0.67 6.83 9.62
CA SER A 70 -0.57 5.69 10.55
C SER A 70 -0.63 4.36 9.79
N GLN A 71 -1.59 4.21 8.88
CA GLN A 71 -1.77 3.01 8.07
C GLN A 71 -0.58 2.78 7.11
N LEU A 72 -0.13 3.83 6.42
CA LEU A 72 1.03 3.80 5.53
C LEU A 72 2.30 3.42 6.29
N SER A 73 2.52 3.99 7.48
CA SER A 73 3.65 3.65 8.36
C SER A 73 3.62 2.18 8.77
N GLY A 74 2.45 1.64 9.10
CA GLY A 74 2.27 0.22 9.40
C GLY A 74 2.61 -0.69 8.22
N MET A 75 2.18 -0.32 7.00
CA MET A 75 2.47 -1.07 5.78
C MET A 75 3.96 -0.98 5.39
N LEU A 76 4.58 0.19 5.50
CA LEU A 76 6.00 0.41 5.22
C LEU A 76 6.91 -0.35 6.20
N ARG A 77 6.56 -0.36 7.49
CA ARG A 77 7.32 -1.12 8.51
C ARG A 77 7.32 -2.62 8.18
N TRP A 78 6.23 -3.13 7.61
CA TRP A 78 6.11 -4.52 7.18
C TRP A 78 6.86 -4.83 5.89
N ILE A 79 6.96 -3.88 4.95
CA ILE A 79 7.72 -4.05 3.70
C ILE A 79 9.23 -3.98 3.95
N ARG A 80 9.66 -3.29 5.01
CA ARG A 80 11.07 -3.10 5.38
C ARG A 80 11.63 -4.23 6.28
N LEU A 81 10.77 -5.12 6.78
CA LEU A 81 11.13 -6.35 7.50
C LEU A 81 11.31 -7.51 6.52
#